data_AF-A0A3M0WQN4-F1
#
_entry.id   AF-A0A3M0WQN4-F1
#
_cell.length_a   1.000
_cell.length_b   1.000
_cell.length_c   1.000
_cell.angle_alpha   90.00
_cell.angle_beta   90.00
_cell.angle_gamma   90.00
#
_symmetry.space_group_name_H-M   'P 1'
#
loop_
_entity.id
_entity.type
_entity.pdbx_description
1 polymer ?
#
loop_
_entity_poly.entity_id
_entity_poly.type
_entity_poly.pdbx_seq_one_letter_code
_entity_poly.pdbx_strand_id
1 'polypeptide(L)'
;MTDHPAPAFFLPLDSQTYQPTEATIGPWSPQLQHGGPPAALLTHALQQTAQAQNKQIARITIEIFRPIPVQPCQITVETVRGGKRIELLRGWYLVDDTPILMAHAWLLEVVGNVSPSVPDPFVVPALPPEQPQHFFPGLDYFPYGRSLEWRFVQGSFAQAGPATVWARARI
;
A
#
# COMPACT_ATOMS: atom_id res chain seq x y z
N MET A 1 -9.55 -11.13 23.04
CA MET A 1 -9.39 -10.51 21.72
C MET A 1 -9.81 -11.54 20.70
N THR A 2 -10.88 -11.27 19.97
CA THR A 2 -11.48 -12.22 19.02
C THR A 2 -10.55 -12.44 17.83
N ASP A 3 -10.20 -13.70 17.59
CA ASP A 3 -9.20 -14.18 16.63
C ASP A 3 -9.70 -14.14 15.17
N HIS A 4 -10.52 -13.15 14.83
CA HIS A 4 -11.03 -12.95 13.48
C HIS A 4 -10.29 -11.79 12.83
N PRO A 5 -9.58 -12.01 11.71
CA PRO A 5 -8.92 -10.93 11.00
C PRO A 5 -9.97 -9.90 10.58
N ALA A 6 -9.63 -8.61 10.72
CA ALA A 6 -10.50 -7.53 10.28
C ALA A 6 -10.89 -7.74 8.80
N PRO A 7 -12.13 -7.45 8.37
CA PRO A 7 -12.57 -7.73 7.01
C PRO A 7 -11.90 -6.86 5.93
N ALA A 8 -11.15 -5.84 6.34
CA ALA A 8 -10.39 -4.94 5.47
C ALA A 8 -9.33 -4.18 6.29
N PHE A 9 -8.36 -3.55 5.62
CA PHE A 9 -7.41 -2.62 6.25
C PHE A 9 -8.08 -1.30 6.67
N PHE A 10 -9.04 -0.81 5.91
CA PHE A 10 -9.78 0.43 6.20
C PHE A 10 -11.27 0.22 5.99
N LEU A 11 -12.08 0.82 6.87
CA LEU A 11 -13.53 0.89 6.71
C LEU A 11 -13.91 2.31 6.29
N PRO A 12 -14.74 2.51 5.24
CA PRO A 12 -15.19 3.83 4.86
C PRO A 12 -16.10 4.42 5.95
N LEU A 13 -15.87 5.68 6.30
CA LEU A 13 -16.75 6.47 7.16
C LEU A 13 -17.64 7.40 6.31
N ASP A 14 -17.08 7.94 5.23
CA ASP A 14 -17.78 8.70 4.19
C ASP A 14 -17.06 8.53 2.82
N SER A 15 -17.24 9.46 1.89
CA SER A 15 -16.64 9.39 0.54
C SER A 15 -15.13 9.61 0.50
N GLN A 16 -14.54 10.24 1.52
CA GLN A 16 -13.12 10.61 1.59
C GLN A 16 -12.48 10.27 2.94
N THR A 17 -13.27 9.89 3.94
CA THR A 17 -12.81 9.57 5.29
C THR A 17 -12.87 8.07 5.56
N TYR A 18 -11.85 7.54 6.22
CA TYR A 18 -11.68 6.12 6.47
C TYR A 18 -11.21 5.86 7.90
N GLN A 19 -11.70 4.78 8.49
CA GLN A 19 -11.27 4.26 9.79
C GLN A 19 -10.22 3.15 9.56
N PRO A 20 -8.97 3.29 10.02
CA PRO A 20 -8.01 2.19 10.03
C PRO A 20 -8.47 1.09 10.99
N THR A 21 -8.31 -0.17 10.58
CA THR A 21 -8.54 -1.34 11.43
C THR A 21 -7.25 -1.81 12.09
N GLU A 22 -7.35 -2.80 12.99
CA GLU A 22 -6.18 -3.43 13.62
C GLU A 22 -5.19 -3.97 12.57
N ALA A 23 -5.67 -4.42 11.41
CA ALA A 23 -4.85 -4.92 10.31
C ALA A 23 -3.88 -3.88 9.73
N THR A 24 -4.02 -2.59 10.07
CA THR A 24 -3.08 -1.55 9.66
C THR A 24 -1.85 -1.47 10.55
N ILE A 25 -1.91 -2.03 11.76
CA ILE A 25 -0.93 -1.79 12.82
C ILE A 25 0.42 -2.42 12.51
N GLY A 26 1.46 -1.60 12.66
CA GLY A 26 2.86 -1.99 12.49
C GLY A 26 3.46 -2.65 13.73
N PRO A 27 4.74 -3.05 13.65
CA PRO A 27 5.40 -3.75 14.74
C PRO A 27 5.89 -2.85 15.88
N TRP A 28 5.83 -1.51 15.70
CA TRP A 28 6.49 -0.55 16.59
C TRP A 28 5.64 -0.09 17.77
N SER A 29 4.32 0.00 17.59
CA SER A 29 3.38 0.46 18.60
C SER A 29 1.96 0.11 18.16
N PRO A 30 1.07 -0.31 19.08
CA PRO A 30 -0.33 -0.55 18.75
C PRO A 30 -1.10 0.71 18.37
N GLN A 31 -0.55 1.90 18.61
CA GLN A 31 -1.13 3.18 18.22
C GLN A 31 -0.67 3.63 16.83
N LEU A 32 0.27 2.90 16.20
CA LEU A 32 0.87 3.29 14.93
C LEU A 32 0.61 2.27 13.83
N GLN A 33 0.26 2.78 12.64
CA GLN A 33 0.13 1.98 11.43
C GLN A 33 1.51 1.62 10.85
N HIS A 34 1.57 0.49 10.16
CA HIS A 34 2.61 0.22 9.18
C HIS A 34 2.45 1.19 8.00
N GLY A 35 3.54 1.54 7.30
CA GLY A 35 3.47 2.49 6.18
C GLY A 35 2.72 1.98 4.95
N GLY A 36 2.68 0.65 4.77
CA GLY A 36 2.06 -0.01 3.60
C GLY A 36 0.57 0.28 3.43
N PRO A 37 -0.30 -0.02 4.42
CA PRO A 37 -1.74 0.23 4.32
C PRO A 37 -2.14 1.68 3.95
N PRO A 38 -1.69 2.73 4.66
CA PRO A 38 -2.06 4.11 4.32
C PRO A 38 -1.51 4.55 2.97
N ALA A 39 -0.31 4.08 2.58
CA ALA A 39 0.22 4.26 1.24
C ALA A 39 -0.67 3.62 0.16
N ALA A 40 -1.18 2.41 0.41
CA ALA A 40 -2.07 1.71 -0.50
C ALA A 40 -3.43 2.42 -0.64
N LEU A 41 -4.02 2.89 0.48
CA LEU A 41 -5.26 3.67 0.46
C LEU A 41 -5.10 4.97 -0.36
N LEU A 42 -4.01 5.71 -0.13
CA LEU A 42 -3.74 6.94 -0.87
C LEU A 42 -3.50 6.66 -2.37
N THR A 43 -2.79 5.58 -2.68
CA THR A 43 -2.57 5.13 -4.06
C THR A 43 -3.89 4.73 -4.72
N HIS A 44 -4.78 4.06 -4.00
CA HIS A 44 -6.10 3.66 -4.50
C HIS A 44 -6.93 4.88 -4.90
N ALA A 45 -7.00 5.92 -4.05
CA ALA A 45 -7.71 7.15 -4.39
C ALA A 45 -7.15 7.84 -5.65
N LEU A 46 -5.82 7.93 -5.76
CA LEU A 46 -5.14 8.45 -6.97
C LEU A 46 -5.46 7.61 -8.22
N GLN A 47 -5.52 6.28 -8.06
CA GLN A 47 -5.83 5.36 -9.14
C GLN A 47 -7.27 5.50 -9.61
N GLN A 48 -8.24 5.71 -8.70
CA GLN A 48 -9.64 5.99 -9.05
C GLN A 48 -9.74 7.25 -9.92
N THR A 49 -9.06 8.33 -9.53
CA THR A 49 -9.00 9.58 -10.33
C THR A 49 -8.36 9.35 -11.70
N ALA A 50 -7.30 8.53 -11.79
CA ALA A 50 -6.65 8.20 -13.05
C ALA A 50 -7.58 7.40 -13.98
N GLN A 51 -8.25 6.37 -13.47
CA GLN A 51 -9.13 5.49 -14.23
C GLN A 51 -10.33 6.24 -14.81
N ALA A 52 -10.92 7.18 -14.06
CA ALA A 52 -11.99 8.04 -14.54
C ALA A 52 -11.61 8.89 -15.77
N GLN A 53 -10.30 9.03 -16.04
CA GLN A 53 -9.75 9.78 -17.16
C GLN A 53 -9.11 8.91 -18.25
N ASN A 54 -9.34 7.59 -18.23
CA ASN A 54 -8.64 6.61 -19.09
C ASN A 54 -7.10 6.72 -18.99
N LYS A 55 -6.60 6.94 -17.77
CA LYS A 55 -5.17 7.02 -17.45
C LYS A 55 -4.78 5.94 -16.42
N GLN A 56 -3.50 5.62 -16.36
CA GLN A 56 -2.91 4.74 -15.36
C GLN A 56 -1.71 5.40 -14.67
N ILE A 57 -1.45 5.02 -13.41
CA ILE A 57 -0.26 5.46 -12.68
C ILE A 57 0.97 4.79 -13.28
N ALA A 58 1.91 5.58 -13.78
CA ALA A 58 3.20 5.10 -14.30
C ALA A 58 4.31 5.16 -13.24
N ARG A 59 4.23 6.14 -12.33
CA ARG A 59 5.16 6.28 -11.21
C ARG A 59 4.44 6.94 -10.05
N ILE A 60 4.67 6.42 -8.86
CA ILE A 60 4.23 7.05 -7.61
C ILE A 60 5.42 7.25 -6.68
N THR A 61 5.42 8.35 -5.94
CA THR A 61 6.34 8.59 -4.84
C THR A 61 5.50 8.94 -3.62
N ILE A 62 5.81 8.32 -2.48
CA ILE A 62 5.07 8.51 -1.23
C ILE A 62 6.05 9.03 -0.19
N GLU A 63 5.68 10.12 0.45
CA GLU A 63 6.43 10.78 1.51
C GLU A 63 5.65 10.64 2.81
N ILE A 64 6.31 10.12 3.85
CA ILE A 64 5.75 9.98 5.19
C ILE A 64 6.40 11.04 6.07
N PHE A 65 5.64 12.05 6.48
CA PHE A 65 6.18 13.18 7.25
C PHE A 65 6.18 12.92 8.76
N ARG A 66 5.28 12.06 9.22
CA ARG A 66 4.97 11.85 10.64
C ARG A 66 4.62 10.39 10.92
N PRO A 67 4.80 9.89 12.16
CA PRO A 67 4.21 8.63 12.58
C PRO A 67 2.70 8.60 12.27
N ILE A 68 2.21 7.46 11.81
CA ILE A 68 0.85 7.34 11.27
C ILE A 68 -0.06 6.76 12.36
N PRO A 69 -0.96 7.55 12.98
CA PRO A 69 -1.77 7.06 14.09
C PRO A 69 -2.89 6.15 13.60
N VAL A 70 -3.35 5.23 14.45
CA VAL A 70 -4.57 4.43 14.21
C VAL A 70 -5.80 5.28 14.56
N GLN A 71 -6.10 6.26 13.71
CA GLN A 71 -7.19 7.21 13.85
C GLN A 71 -7.89 7.44 12.50
N PRO A 72 -9.16 7.91 12.48
CA PRO A 72 -9.82 8.32 11.25
C PRO A 72 -8.94 9.24 10.41
N CYS A 73 -8.90 8.98 9.11
CA CYS A 73 -8.11 9.77 8.19
C CYS A 73 -8.96 10.25 7.02
N GLN A 74 -8.61 11.40 6.48
CA GLN A 74 -9.19 11.92 5.25
C GLN A 74 -8.17 11.81 4.10
N ILE A 75 -8.65 11.41 2.93
CA ILE A 75 -7.88 11.41 1.69
C ILE A 75 -8.36 12.56 0.81
N THR A 76 -7.41 13.36 0.31
CA THR A 76 -7.69 14.38 -0.70
C THR A 76 -6.78 14.15 -1.91
N VAL A 77 -7.26 14.52 -3.10
CA VAL A 77 -6.51 14.42 -4.36
C VAL A 77 -6.68 15.70 -5.16
N GLU A 78 -5.60 16.22 -5.71
CA GLU A 78 -5.58 17.40 -6.58
C GLU A 78 -4.76 17.14 -7.85
N THR A 79 -5.14 17.79 -8.95
CA THR A 79 -4.33 17.83 -10.18
C THR A 79 -3.30 18.94 -10.05
N VAL A 80 -2.03 18.57 -9.95
CA VAL A 80 -0.90 19.52 -9.91
C VAL A 80 -0.57 20.02 -11.31
N ARG A 81 -0.64 19.13 -12.31
CA ARG A 81 -0.39 19.47 -13.72
C ARG A 81 -1.29 18.65 -14.63
N GLY A 82 -2.30 19.28 -15.20
CA GLY A 82 -3.20 18.65 -16.17
C GLY A 82 -2.52 18.36 -17.51
N GLY A 83 -3.12 17.46 -18.28
CA GLY A 83 -2.71 17.19 -19.66
C GLY A 83 -3.50 16.06 -20.29
N LYS A 84 -3.57 16.06 -21.63
CA LYS A 84 -4.30 15.04 -22.38
C LYS A 84 -3.67 13.65 -22.19
N ARG A 85 -2.35 13.55 -22.38
CA ARG A 85 -1.61 12.28 -22.32
C ARG A 85 -0.87 12.03 -21.01
N ILE A 86 -0.40 13.09 -20.38
CA ILE A 86 0.46 13.02 -19.19
C ILE A 86 -0.05 14.03 -18.17
N GLU A 87 -0.28 13.57 -16.95
CA GLU A 87 -0.78 14.36 -15.83
C GLU A 87 -0.01 14.04 -14.55
N LEU A 88 0.07 15.02 -13.64
CA LEU A 88 0.60 14.82 -12.30
C LEU A 88 -0.52 15.08 -11.29
N LEU A 89 -0.85 14.06 -10.51
CA LEU A 89 -1.72 14.17 -9.35
C LEU A 89 -0.90 14.27 -8.06
N ARG A 90 -1.48 14.93 -7.06
CA ARG A 90 -1.02 14.87 -5.67
C ARG A 90 -2.15 14.38 -4.80
N GLY A 91 -1.82 13.46 -3.90
CA GLY A 91 -2.73 12.99 -2.88
C GLY A 91 -2.19 13.31 -1.49
N TRP A 92 -3.09 13.52 -0.53
CA TRP A 92 -2.77 13.70 0.88
C TRP A 92 -3.53 12.70 1.74
N TYR A 93 -2.85 12.18 2.75
CA TYR A 93 -3.45 11.46 3.88
C TYR A 93 -3.40 12.38 5.10
N LEU A 94 -4.56 12.79 5.58
CA LEU A 94 -4.74 13.76 6.66
C LEU A 94 -5.31 13.07 7.90
N VAL A 95 -4.86 13.46 9.08
CA VAL A 95 -5.47 13.11 10.36
C VAL A 95 -5.68 14.41 11.12
N ASP A 96 -6.91 14.71 11.54
CA ASP A 96 -7.28 15.99 12.17
C ASP A 96 -6.72 17.19 11.38
N ASP A 97 -7.00 17.22 10.06
CA ASP A 97 -6.52 18.22 9.09
C ASP A 97 -4.98 18.35 8.94
N THR A 98 -4.22 17.47 9.60
CA THR A 98 -2.76 17.48 9.59
C THR A 98 -2.22 16.50 8.55
N PRO A 99 -1.39 16.93 7.59
CA PRO A 99 -0.78 16.02 6.60
C PRO A 99 0.15 14.99 7.24
N ILE A 100 -0.15 13.70 7.10
CA ILE A 100 0.72 12.61 7.60
C ILE A 100 1.53 12.02 6.46
N LEU A 101 0.89 11.79 5.30
CA LEU A 101 1.53 11.33 4.07
C LEU A 101 1.13 12.21 2.90
N MET A 102 2.02 12.29 1.91
CA MET A 102 1.73 12.81 0.58
C MET A 102 2.16 11.80 -0.47
N ALA A 103 1.46 11.79 -1.60
CA ALA A 103 1.90 11.08 -2.78
C ALA A 103 1.89 11.97 -4.02
N HIS A 104 2.89 11.83 -4.87
CA HIS A 104 2.89 12.33 -6.25
C HIS A 104 2.77 11.17 -7.22
N ALA A 105 1.76 11.21 -8.09
CA ALA A 105 1.52 10.18 -9.09
C ALA A 105 1.55 10.77 -10.50
N TRP A 106 2.50 10.29 -11.31
CA TRP A 106 2.53 10.55 -12.74
C TRP A 106 1.60 9.59 -13.45
N LEU A 107 0.68 10.14 -14.23
CA LEU A 107 -0.31 9.41 -15.00
C LEU A 107 0.02 9.42 -16.48
N LEU A 108 -0.28 8.32 -17.17
CA LEU A 108 -0.21 8.19 -18.62
C LEU A 108 -1.56 7.73 -19.19
N GLU A 109 -1.96 8.28 -20.33
CA GLU A 109 -3.10 7.79 -21.12
C GLU A 109 -2.91 6.31 -21.47
N VAL A 110 -3.96 5.51 -21.25
CA VAL A 110 -3.96 4.09 -21.63
C VAL A 110 -4.33 3.98 -23.11
N VAL A 111 -3.36 3.64 -23.93
CA VAL A 111 -3.53 3.35 -25.36
C VAL A 111 -2.92 1.98 -25.65
N GLY A 112 -3.71 1.09 -26.25
CA GLY A 112 -3.24 -0.25 -26.62
C GLY A 112 -2.25 -0.22 -27.81
N ASN A 113 -1.35 -1.21 -27.86
CA ASN A 113 -0.49 -1.50 -29.02
C ASN A 113 0.43 -0.36 -29.49
N VAL A 114 0.78 0.60 -28.62
CA VAL A 114 1.67 1.72 -28.97
C VAL A 114 3.16 1.36 -28.90
N SER A 115 3.51 0.28 -28.23
CA SER A 115 4.88 -0.23 -28.15
C SER A 115 4.89 -1.76 -28.17
N PRO A 116 5.92 -2.40 -28.77
CA PRO A 116 6.08 -3.85 -28.65
C PRO A 116 6.33 -4.24 -27.19
N SER A 117 5.91 -5.46 -26.83
CA SER A 117 6.28 -6.03 -25.53
C SER A 117 7.79 -6.19 -25.45
N VAL A 118 8.40 -5.68 -24.39
CA VAL A 118 9.81 -5.93 -24.06
C VAL A 118 9.86 -7.13 -23.12
N PRO A 119 10.63 -8.19 -23.41
CA PRO A 119 10.77 -9.32 -22.49
C PRO A 119 11.38 -8.84 -21.17
N ASP A 120 10.73 -9.17 -20.06
CA ASP A 120 11.34 -9.05 -18.74
C ASP A 120 12.28 -10.25 -18.53
N PRO A 121 13.60 -10.04 -18.33
CA PRO A 121 14.53 -11.13 -18.07
C PRO A 121 14.33 -11.76 -16.69
N PHE A 122 13.50 -11.16 -15.82
CA PHE A 122 13.23 -11.69 -14.49
C PHE A 122 12.45 -13.02 -14.56
N VAL A 123 13.09 -14.09 -14.09
CA VAL A 123 12.45 -15.40 -13.95
C VAL A 123 11.69 -15.43 -12.63
N VAL A 124 10.36 -15.41 -12.71
CA VAL A 124 9.48 -15.52 -11.54
C VAL A 124 9.67 -16.90 -10.89
N PRO A 125 10.12 -16.97 -9.62
CA PRO A 125 10.36 -18.26 -8.96
C PRO A 125 9.04 -18.99 -8.69
N ALA A 126 9.07 -20.33 -8.67
CA ALA A 126 7.90 -21.12 -8.29
C ALA A 126 7.38 -20.74 -6.90
N LEU A 127 6.05 -20.77 -6.73
CA LEU A 127 5.40 -20.53 -5.44
C LEU A 127 5.74 -21.66 -4.47
N PRO A 128 6.39 -21.40 -3.31
CA PRO A 128 6.61 -22.41 -2.30
C PRO A 128 5.29 -22.93 -1.69
N PRO A 129 5.28 -24.13 -1.08
CA PRO A 129 4.14 -24.57 -0.25
C PRO A 129 3.93 -23.61 0.92
N GLU A 130 2.81 -23.77 1.64
CA GLU A 130 2.54 -22.99 2.85
C GLU A 130 3.68 -23.17 3.87
N GLN A 131 4.04 -22.06 4.54
CA GLN A 131 5.14 -21.98 5.49
C GLN A 131 4.63 -21.44 6.83
N PRO A 132 5.16 -21.91 7.97
CA PRO A 132 4.97 -21.24 9.25
C PRO A 132 5.37 -19.77 9.17
N GLN A 133 4.51 -18.88 9.66
CA GLN A 133 4.74 -17.44 9.60
C GLN A 133 5.57 -17.00 10.81
N HIS A 134 6.86 -16.73 10.58
CA HIS A 134 7.77 -16.19 11.58
C HIS A 134 8.16 -14.75 11.21
N PHE A 135 7.84 -13.80 12.08
CA PHE A 135 8.23 -12.40 11.92
C PHE A 135 9.59 -12.13 12.56
N PHE A 136 10.01 -10.86 12.62
CA PHE A 136 11.31 -10.52 13.20
C PHE A 136 11.42 -11.01 14.66
N PRO A 137 12.61 -11.48 15.10
CA PRO A 137 12.80 -11.93 16.47
C PRO A 137 12.36 -10.89 17.51
N GLY A 138 11.57 -11.31 18.50
CA GLY A 138 11.07 -10.43 19.56
C GLY A 138 9.82 -9.61 19.21
N LEU A 139 9.21 -9.81 18.04
CA LEU A 139 7.94 -9.19 17.68
C LEU A 139 6.77 -10.15 17.86
N ASP A 140 6.10 -10.02 19.00
CA ASP A 140 4.90 -10.81 19.30
C ASP A 140 3.61 -10.16 18.76
N TYR A 141 3.67 -8.87 18.40
CA TYR A 141 2.51 -8.12 17.91
C TYR A 141 2.83 -7.37 16.61
N PHE A 142 2.39 -7.95 15.49
CA PHE A 142 2.47 -7.32 14.17
C PHE A 142 1.24 -7.65 13.32
N PRO A 143 0.07 -7.04 13.62
CA PRO A 143 -1.19 -7.34 12.93
C PRO A 143 -1.13 -7.20 11.41
N TYR A 144 -0.53 -6.13 10.88
CA TYR A 144 -0.37 -5.97 9.43
C TYR A 144 0.40 -7.14 8.79
N GLY A 145 1.48 -7.58 9.43
CA GLY A 145 2.25 -8.74 8.98
C GLY A 145 1.38 -10.00 8.91
N ARG A 146 0.45 -10.18 9.85
CA ARG A 146 -0.47 -11.33 9.93
C ARG A 146 -1.66 -11.24 8.96
N SER A 147 -2.02 -10.04 8.52
CA SER A 147 -3.02 -9.81 7.47
C SER A 147 -2.51 -10.17 6.06
N LEU A 148 -1.23 -10.51 5.96
CA LEU A 148 -0.58 -10.97 4.74
C LEU A 148 -0.11 -12.42 4.91
N GLU A 149 -0.13 -13.16 3.81
CA GLU A 149 0.58 -14.42 3.68
C GLU A 149 1.96 -14.16 3.09
N TRP A 150 3.00 -14.72 3.69
CA TRP A 150 4.37 -14.65 3.20
C TRP A 150 4.89 -16.04 2.91
N ARG A 151 5.43 -16.26 1.70
CA ARG A 151 6.13 -17.50 1.34
C ARG A 151 7.49 -17.16 0.75
N PHE A 152 8.52 -17.34 1.56
CA PHE A 152 9.89 -17.00 1.18
C PHE A 152 10.48 -18.10 0.28
N VAL A 153 11.05 -17.67 -0.85
CA VAL A 153 11.90 -18.49 -1.73
C VAL A 153 13.35 -18.41 -1.26
N GLN A 154 13.77 -17.21 -0.88
CA GLN A 154 15.11 -16.91 -0.36
C GLN A 154 15.01 -15.81 0.70
N GLY A 155 15.83 -15.90 1.75
CA GLY A 155 15.81 -14.96 2.87
C GLY A 155 14.65 -15.21 3.82
N SER A 156 14.48 -14.33 4.80
CA SER A 156 13.37 -14.35 5.76
C SER A 156 13.31 -13.02 6.53
N PHE A 157 12.29 -12.83 7.37
CA PHE A 157 12.27 -11.72 8.33
C PHE A 157 13.39 -11.79 9.38
N ALA A 158 13.98 -12.96 9.64
CA ALA A 158 15.03 -13.14 10.65
C ALA A 158 16.46 -13.01 10.09
N GLN A 159 16.61 -12.91 8.76
CA GLN A 159 17.91 -12.88 8.10
C GLN A 159 18.13 -11.53 7.42
N ALA A 160 19.24 -10.86 7.75
CA ALA A 160 19.66 -9.66 7.03
C ALA A 160 20.11 -10.00 5.61
N GLY A 161 19.75 -9.16 4.64
CA GLY A 161 20.12 -9.31 3.24
C GLY A 161 18.92 -9.31 2.28
N PRO A 162 19.13 -9.66 1.00
CA PRO A 162 18.05 -9.73 0.03
C PRO A 162 17.06 -10.85 0.37
N ALA A 163 15.80 -10.64 0.03
CA ALA A 163 14.76 -11.64 0.14
C ALA A 163 13.94 -11.69 -1.15
N THR A 164 13.52 -12.89 -1.51
CA THR A 164 12.57 -13.15 -2.59
C THR A 164 11.36 -13.84 -1.98
N VAL A 165 10.21 -13.19 -2.03
CA VAL A 165 9.03 -13.60 -1.29
C VAL A 165 7.78 -13.44 -2.13
N TRP A 166 6.88 -14.43 -2.04
CA TRP A 166 5.51 -14.29 -2.48
C TRP A 166 4.68 -13.71 -1.33
N ALA A 167 3.95 -12.63 -1.60
CA ALA A 167 3.07 -11.98 -0.64
C ALA A 167 1.63 -11.91 -1.16
N ARG A 168 0.65 -12.18 -0.30
CA ARG A 168 -0.78 -12.11 -0.65
C ARG A 168 -1.60 -11.57 0.52
N ALA A 169 -2.48 -10.60 0.28
CA ALA A 169 -3.46 -10.16 1.26
C ALA A 169 -4.46 -11.26 1.59
N ARG A 170 -4.78 -11.43 2.88
CA ARG A 170 -5.76 -12.40 3.38
C ARG A 170 -7.12 -11.77 3.72
N ILE A 171 -7.20 -10.46 3.60
CA ILE A 171 -8.35 -9.60 3.90
C ILE A 171 -8.54 -8.58 2.78
#